data_AF-A0A7K8JGX5-F1
#
_entry.id   AF-A0A7K8JGX5-F1
#
_cell.length_a   1.000
_cell.length_b   1.000
_cell.length_c   1.000
_cell.angle_alpha   90.00
_cell.angle_beta   90.00
_cell.angle_gamma   90.00
#
_symmetry.space_group_name_H-M   'P 1'
#
loop_
_entity.id
_entity.type
_entity.pdbx_description
1 polymer ?
#
loop_
_entity_poly.entity_id
_entity_poly.type
_entity_poly.pdbx_seq_one_letter_code
_entity_poly.pdbx_strand_id
1 'polypeptide(L)'
;MELERIIRDTLTHFIQSHIPAADLSGMDDVFFSYITGVLEELGSPESSEETFDMDTFVEMMEAYIPGFAEIHSGNVCEMMFSLSERLGEARNREKPGQKAVESGSEAPSEDLTKGQEPGAGACNGERLCTPTDGARAQEGDDLKDGVELLLEMFPACTMSQAEKALAMALGNLEEAVQLIVEEKVEISPAGASVKELARPRRAPNHEELKQVILQKYMMVDSADDQKTHRPAPPKEAPKKLIRYIDNQVVSTKGERYKDIKKPESEEMKRTYISLKPARK
;
A
#
# COMPACT_ATOMS: atom_id res chain seq x y z
N MET A 1 7.26 -2.69 -33.03
CA MET A 1 7.70 -4.11 -33.03
C MET A 1 9.19 -4.27 -32.73
N GLU A 2 10.06 -3.29 -33.00
CA GLU A 2 11.49 -3.42 -32.67
C GLU A 2 11.75 -3.36 -31.16
N LEU A 3 11.01 -2.52 -30.43
CA LEU A 3 11.08 -2.38 -28.96
C LEU A 3 10.79 -3.70 -28.24
N GLU A 4 9.65 -4.34 -28.55
CA GLU A 4 9.27 -5.64 -28.00
C GLU A 4 10.30 -6.73 -28.31
N ARG A 5 10.97 -6.68 -29.47
CA ARG A 5 12.03 -7.63 -29.82
C ARG A 5 13.25 -7.44 -28.90
N ILE A 6 13.65 -6.20 -28.62
CA ILE A 6 14.75 -5.90 -27.71
C ILE A 6 14.43 -6.40 -26.29
N ILE A 7 13.19 -6.20 -25.83
CA ILE A 7 12.72 -6.71 -24.52
C ILE A 7 12.75 -8.23 -24.52
N ARG A 8 12.14 -8.88 -25.52
CA ARG A 8 12.11 -10.33 -25.68
C ARG A 8 13.52 -10.92 -25.62
N ASP A 9 14.45 -10.42 -26.43
CA ASP A 9 15.80 -10.96 -26.52
C ASP A 9 16.59 -10.77 -25.21
N THR A 10 16.51 -9.57 -24.62
CA THR A 10 17.28 -9.22 -23.41
C THR A 10 16.75 -9.97 -22.19
N LEU A 11 15.42 -10.00 -22.02
CA LEU A 11 14.77 -10.67 -20.90
C LEU A 11 14.95 -12.19 -20.99
N THR A 12 14.81 -12.76 -22.19
CA THR A 12 15.07 -14.20 -22.41
C THR A 12 16.50 -14.57 -22.05
N HIS A 13 17.48 -13.76 -22.45
CA HIS A 13 18.88 -14.02 -22.14
C HIS A 13 19.16 -13.92 -20.63
N PHE A 14 18.59 -12.91 -19.96
CA PHE A 14 18.70 -12.73 -18.51
C PHE A 14 18.07 -13.90 -17.73
N ILE A 15 16.87 -14.34 -18.13
CA ILE A 15 16.22 -15.48 -17.47
C ILE A 15 17.03 -16.75 -17.68
N GLN A 16 17.55 -17.00 -18.88
CA GLN A 16 18.34 -18.21 -19.16
C GLN A 16 19.70 -18.23 -18.44
N SER A 17 20.29 -17.07 -18.15
CA SER A 17 21.56 -17.01 -17.41
C SER A 17 21.39 -17.36 -15.92
N HIS A 18 20.25 -17.01 -15.34
CA HIS A 18 19.94 -17.27 -13.92
C HIS A 18 19.13 -18.55 -13.71
N ILE A 19 18.27 -18.92 -14.66
CA ILE A 19 17.33 -20.05 -14.59
C ILE A 19 17.38 -20.81 -15.94
N PRO A 20 18.38 -21.68 -16.16
CA PRO A 20 18.59 -22.36 -17.43
C PRO A 20 17.48 -23.35 -17.80
N ALA A 21 16.64 -23.74 -16.83
CA ALA A 21 15.50 -24.63 -17.02
C ALA A 21 14.15 -23.89 -17.10
N ALA A 22 14.15 -22.56 -17.20
CA ALA A 22 12.94 -21.76 -17.27
C ALA A 22 12.13 -22.09 -18.53
N ASP A 23 10.82 -22.31 -18.34
CA ASP A 23 9.86 -22.39 -19.44
C ASP A 23 9.45 -20.98 -19.84
N LEU A 24 9.81 -20.57 -21.05
CA LEU A 24 9.52 -19.25 -21.60
C LEU A 24 8.27 -19.25 -22.50
N SER A 25 7.58 -20.38 -22.63
CA SER A 25 6.40 -20.51 -23.51
C SER A 25 5.21 -19.67 -23.04
N GLY A 26 5.15 -19.33 -21.75
CA GLY A 26 4.13 -18.47 -21.16
C GLY A 26 4.31 -16.97 -21.42
N MET A 27 5.41 -16.54 -22.05
CA MET A 27 5.68 -15.14 -22.36
C MET A 27 4.99 -14.75 -23.67
N ASP A 28 3.74 -14.27 -23.57
CA ASP A 28 2.94 -13.81 -24.70
C ASP A 28 3.05 -12.29 -24.92
N ASP A 29 2.37 -11.77 -25.94
CA ASP A 29 2.38 -10.33 -26.25
C ASP A 29 1.81 -9.47 -25.10
N VAL A 30 0.91 -10.01 -24.29
CA VAL A 30 0.32 -9.32 -23.13
C VAL A 30 1.37 -9.13 -22.04
N PHE A 31 2.15 -10.18 -21.76
CA PHE A 31 3.28 -10.12 -20.84
C PHE A 31 4.29 -9.05 -21.29
N PHE A 32 4.70 -9.05 -22.56
CA PHE A 32 5.64 -8.05 -23.05
C PHE A 32 5.06 -6.63 -23.08
N SER A 33 3.76 -6.47 -23.29
CA SER A 33 3.10 -5.17 -23.16
C SER A 33 3.15 -4.63 -21.74
N TYR A 34 2.96 -5.50 -20.73
CA TYR A 34 3.10 -5.11 -19.32
C TYR A 34 4.53 -4.67 -19.02
N ILE A 35 5.53 -5.48 -19.40
CA ILE A 35 6.95 -5.16 -19.19
C ILE A 35 7.34 -3.86 -19.90
N THR A 36 6.81 -3.62 -21.11
CA THR A 36 7.04 -2.35 -21.83
C THR A 36 6.49 -1.17 -21.03
N GLY A 37 5.27 -1.26 -20.49
CA GLY A 37 4.70 -0.20 -19.66
C GLY A 37 5.53 0.09 -18.40
N VAL A 38 5.98 -0.97 -17.72
CA VAL A 38 6.87 -0.83 -16.56
C VAL A 38 8.18 -0.13 -16.92
N LEU A 39 8.80 -0.49 -18.05
CA LEU A 39 10.06 0.12 -18.49
C LEU A 39 9.89 1.56 -18.98
N GLU A 40 8.72 1.91 -19.52
CA GLU A 40 8.38 3.29 -19.92
C GLU A 40 8.21 4.21 -18.70
N GLU A 41 7.63 3.70 -17.61
CA GLU A 41 7.52 4.39 -16.32
C GLU A 41 8.91 4.63 -15.71
N LEU A 42 9.76 3.61 -15.69
CA LEU A 42 11.15 3.71 -15.22
C LEU A 42 12.03 4.65 -16.05
N GLY A 43 11.76 4.80 -17.35
CA GLY A 43 12.53 5.65 -18.26
C GLY A 43 12.06 7.11 -18.35
N SER A 44 10.97 7.48 -17.68
CA SER A 44 10.43 8.84 -17.70
C SER A 44 11.21 9.76 -16.75
N PRO A 45 11.62 10.98 -17.17
CA PRO A 45 12.25 11.94 -16.27
C PRO A 45 11.32 12.48 -15.17
N GLU A 46 10.02 12.15 -15.21
CA GLU A 46 9.01 12.54 -14.22
C GLU A 46 8.78 11.48 -13.13
N SER A 47 9.39 10.29 -13.23
CA SER A 47 9.13 9.17 -12.30
C SER A 47 9.99 9.18 -11.03
N SER A 48 10.72 10.27 -10.75
CA SER A 48 11.49 10.41 -9.51
C SER A 48 10.63 10.46 -8.24
N GLU A 49 9.29 10.57 -8.37
CA GLU A 49 8.34 10.64 -7.26
C GLU A 49 7.55 9.34 -7.02
N GLU A 50 7.57 8.38 -7.95
CA GLU A 50 6.85 7.10 -7.83
C GLU A 50 7.88 5.97 -7.65
N THR A 51 8.08 5.56 -6.39
CA THR A 51 9.00 4.46 -6.04
C THR A 51 8.57 3.18 -6.75
N PHE A 52 9.26 2.81 -7.82
CA PHE A 52 9.02 1.55 -8.53
C PHE A 52 9.04 0.39 -7.53
N ASP A 53 7.91 -0.33 -7.45
CA ASP A 53 7.76 -1.44 -6.54
C ASP A 53 8.38 -2.71 -7.14
N MET A 54 9.66 -2.90 -6.81
CA MET A 54 10.44 -4.07 -7.21
C MET A 54 9.84 -5.38 -6.68
N ASP A 55 9.28 -5.39 -5.48
CA ASP A 55 8.74 -6.61 -4.87
C ASP A 55 7.49 -7.06 -5.64
N THR A 56 6.62 -6.11 -6.01
CA THR A 56 5.46 -6.38 -6.88
C THR A 56 5.91 -6.86 -8.27
N PHE A 57 6.93 -6.24 -8.86
CA PHE A 57 7.46 -6.69 -10.15
C PHE A 57 8.00 -8.13 -10.09
N VAL A 58 8.76 -8.46 -9.05
CA VAL A 58 9.32 -9.80 -8.85
C VAL A 58 8.20 -10.83 -8.59
N GLU A 59 7.18 -10.48 -7.80
CA GLU A 59 6.00 -11.33 -7.58
C GLU A 59 5.26 -11.62 -8.90
N MET A 60 5.05 -10.59 -9.72
CA MET A 60 4.45 -10.74 -11.04
C MET A 60 5.30 -11.63 -11.94
N MET A 61 6.63 -11.47 -11.93
CA MET A 61 7.55 -12.29 -12.72
C MET A 61 7.59 -13.75 -12.27
N GLU A 62 7.55 -14.02 -10.96
CA GLU A 62 7.51 -15.38 -10.40
C GLU A 62 6.28 -16.17 -10.86
N ALA A 63 5.14 -15.49 -11.05
CA ALA A 63 3.91 -16.12 -11.54
C ALA A 63 4.05 -16.69 -12.97
N TYR A 64 4.91 -16.09 -13.80
CA TYR A 64 5.18 -16.57 -15.16
C TYR A 64 6.43 -17.46 -15.24
N ILE A 65 7.45 -17.15 -14.44
CA ILE A 65 8.76 -17.82 -14.46
C ILE A 65 9.06 -18.29 -13.03
N PRO A 66 8.78 -19.57 -12.72
CA PRO A 66 9.08 -20.12 -11.41
C PRO A 66 10.59 -20.02 -11.08
N GLY A 67 10.90 -19.56 -9.87
CA GLY A 67 12.28 -19.35 -9.39
C GLY A 67 12.86 -17.97 -9.73
N PHE A 68 12.10 -17.08 -10.36
CA PHE A 68 12.52 -15.70 -10.62
C PHE A 68 12.76 -14.90 -9.34
N ALA A 69 11.99 -15.17 -8.28
CA ALA A 69 12.15 -14.55 -6.96
C ALA A 69 13.48 -14.90 -6.27
N GLU A 70 14.20 -15.94 -6.73
CA GLU A 70 15.52 -16.30 -6.20
C GLU A 70 16.65 -15.42 -6.78
N ILE A 71 16.37 -14.67 -7.85
CA ILE A 71 17.34 -13.76 -8.47
C ILE A 71 17.52 -12.53 -7.56
N HIS A 72 18.78 -12.15 -7.32
CA HIS A 72 19.10 -10.98 -6.51
C HIS A 72 18.47 -9.72 -7.10
N SER A 73 17.69 -8.99 -6.28
CA SER A 73 16.95 -7.78 -6.70
C SER A 73 17.84 -6.72 -7.34
N GLY A 74 19.09 -6.59 -6.91
CA GLY A 74 20.08 -5.70 -7.55
C GLY A 74 20.36 -6.06 -9.01
N ASN A 75 20.39 -7.35 -9.36
CA ASN A 75 20.63 -7.79 -10.74
C ASN A 75 19.40 -7.52 -11.62
N VAL A 76 18.20 -7.72 -11.04
CA VAL A 76 16.93 -7.39 -11.71
C VAL A 76 16.85 -5.89 -11.98
N CYS A 77 17.22 -5.08 -11.00
CA CYS A 77 17.27 -3.61 -11.09
C CYS A 77 18.24 -3.13 -12.19
N GLU A 78 19.47 -3.65 -12.19
CA GLU A 78 20.47 -3.34 -13.22
C GLU A 78 19.99 -3.73 -14.62
N MET A 79 19.35 -4.90 -14.76
CA MET A 79 18.76 -5.35 -16.02
C MET A 79 17.64 -4.41 -16.48
N MET A 80 16.73 -4.02 -15.59
CA MET A 80 15.61 -3.13 -15.90
C MET A 80 16.11 -1.75 -16.35
N PHE A 81 17.08 -1.15 -15.64
CA PHE A 81 17.67 0.12 -16.03
C PHE A 81 18.40 0.05 -17.37
N SER A 82 19.24 -0.97 -17.56
CA SER A 82 19.96 -1.18 -18.83
C SER A 82 19.00 -1.39 -20.00
N LEU A 83 17.88 -2.08 -19.75
CA LEU A 83 16.87 -2.31 -20.76
C LEU A 83 16.11 -1.01 -21.08
N SER A 84 15.66 -0.26 -20.09
CA SER A 84 15.01 1.05 -20.28
C SER A 84 15.89 2.04 -21.05
N GLU A 85 17.19 2.11 -20.76
CA GLU A 85 18.14 2.95 -21.51
C GLU A 85 18.20 2.54 -22.99
N ARG A 86 18.37 1.24 -23.27
CA ARG A 86 18.38 0.70 -24.63
C ARG A 86 17.06 0.93 -25.38
N LEU A 87 15.93 0.90 -24.68
CA LEU A 87 14.63 1.24 -25.25
C LEU A 87 14.52 2.73 -25.56
N GLY A 88 15.04 3.60 -24.68
CA GLY A 88 15.13 5.04 -24.92
C GLY A 88 15.95 5.39 -26.15
N GLU A 89 17.11 4.75 -26.33
CA GLU A 89 17.96 4.92 -27.52
C GLU A 89 17.27 4.44 -28.81
N ALA A 90 16.63 3.26 -28.77
CA ALA A 90 15.91 2.70 -29.91
C ALA A 90 14.75 3.62 -30.36
N ARG A 91 14.02 4.20 -29.40
CA ARG A 91 12.93 5.15 -29.67
C ARG A 91 13.41 6.45 -30.32
N ASN A 92 14.57 6.95 -29.93
CA ASN A 92 15.17 8.15 -30.52
C ASN A 92 15.64 7.93 -31.96
N ARG A 93 15.97 6.68 -32.33
CA ARG A 93 16.31 6.31 -33.71
C ARG A 93 15.08 6.19 -34.62
N GLU A 94 13.91 5.84 -34.07
CA GLU A 94 12.64 5.74 -34.82
C GLU A 94 11.93 7.09 -35.04
N LYS A 95 12.29 8.15 -34.30
CA LYS A 95 11.73 9.51 -34.50
C LYS A 95 12.68 10.38 -35.33
N PRO A 96 12.50 10.54 -36.66
CA PRO A 96 13.18 11.61 -37.37
C PRO A 96 12.47 12.94 -37.04
N GLY A 97 13.06 13.70 -36.11
CA GLY A 97 12.84 15.14 -36.04
C GLY A 97 12.16 15.66 -34.79
N GLN A 98 12.90 15.77 -33.70
CA GLN A 98 12.94 17.00 -32.91
C GLN A 98 14.41 17.25 -32.56
N LYS A 99 14.99 18.26 -33.21
CA LYS A 99 16.40 18.62 -33.08
C LYS A 99 16.73 18.95 -31.63
N ALA A 100 17.70 18.23 -31.09
CA ALA A 100 18.65 18.80 -30.16
C ALA A 100 19.29 20.05 -30.79
N VAL A 101 19.25 21.17 -30.08
CA VAL A 101 20.16 22.29 -30.32
C VAL A 101 20.80 22.61 -28.99
N GLU A 102 21.97 22.00 -28.77
CA GLU A 102 22.99 22.57 -27.90
C GLU A 102 23.70 23.72 -28.64
N SER A 103 23.96 24.77 -27.86
CA SER A 103 25.12 25.67 -27.92
C SER A 103 25.33 26.59 -29.13
N GLY A 104 25.50 27.89 -28.85
CA GLY A 104 26.01 28.85 -29.84
C GLY A 104 25.78 30.31 -29.49
N SER A 105 26.74 30.89 -28.77
CA SER A 105 27.01 32.33 -28.66
C SER A 105 26.86 33.10 -29.98
N GLU A 106 26.29 34.30 -29.93
CA GLU A 106 26.86 35.58 -30.41
C GLU A 106 25.75 36.62 -30.65
N ALA A 107 25.88 37.78 -29.97
CA ALA A 107 25.12 38.99 -30.26
C ALA A 107 25.54 39.57 -31.63
N PRO A 108 24.77 40.52 -32.20
CA PRO A 108 25.06 41.92 -31.86
C PRO A 108 23.86 42.87 -31.73
N SER A 109 24.15 43.90 -30.95
CA SER A 109 23.51 45.19 -30.66
C SER A 109 22.85 45.96 -31.82
N GLU A 110 21.85 46.80 -31.46
CA GLU A 110 21.46 48.14 -32.01
C GLU A 110 20.04 48.48 -31.49
N ASP A 111 19.88 49.14 -30.35
CA ASP A 111 19.83 50.58 -30.06
C ASP A 111 18.64 51.39 -30.65
N LEU A 112 18.13 52.30 -29.80
CA LEU A 112 17.31 53.50 -30.06
C LEU A 112 15.76 53.47 -29.92
N THR A 113 15.37 53.76 -28.67
CA THR A 113 14.58 54.95 -28.22
C THR A 113 13.05 55.05 -28.34
N LYS A 114 12.52 55.61 -27.21
CA LYS A 114 11.30 56.42 -27.01
C LYS A 114 10.03 55.60 -26.74
N GLY A 115 9.37 55.63 -25.57
CA GLY A 115 9.40 56.50 -24.40
C GLY A 115 7.96 56.87 -24.04
N GLN A 116 7.46 56.53 -22.84
CA GLN A 116 6.41 57.25 -22.07
C GLN A 116 6.09 56.53 -20.73
N GLU A 117 6.59 57.10 -19.63
CA GLU A 117 6.14 56.93 -18.22
C GLU A 117 4.93 57.89 -17.96
N PRO A 118 4.16 57.85 -16.84
CA PRO A 118 4.60 57.43 -15.48
C PRO A 118 3.57 56.71 -14.57
N GLY A 119 4.10 56.04 -13.53
CA GLY A 119 3.26 55.49 -12.46
C GLY A 119 3.95 54.95 -11.20
N ALA A 120 4.94 55.68 -10.66
CA ALA A 120 5.42 55.73 -9.26
C ALA A 120 5.38 54.46 -8.35
N GLY A 121 6.56 53.95 -7.99
CA GLY A 121 6.74 53.04 -6.83
C GLY A 121 8.16 52.45 -6.69
N ALA A 122 9.11 53.27 -6.22
CA ALA A 122 10.47 52.97 -5.72
C ALA A 122 10.71 51.59 -5.07
N CYS A 123 11.88 50.93 -5.06
CA CYS A 123 13.23 51.16 -5.61
C CYS A 123 14.07 49.87 -5.39
N ASN A 124 14.83 49.46 -6.43
CA ASN A 124 16.20 48.87 -6.46
C ASN A 124 16.51 47.57 -5.69
N GLY A 125 17.25 46.60 -6.25
CA GLY A 125 17.99 46.57 -7.50
C GLY A 125 18.67 45.21 -7.74
N GLU A 126 18.96 44.95 -9.00
CA GLU A 126 19.68 43.81 -9.56
C GLU A 126 21.03 43.53 -8.87
N ARG A 127 21.40 42.25 -8.73
CA ARG A 127 22.64 41.75 -9.33
C ARG A 127 22.77 40.24 -9.26
N LEU A 128 22.85 39.63 -10.45
CA LEU A 128 23.74 38.49 -10.64
C LEU A 128 25.14 38.88 -10.17
N CYS A 129 25.71 38.08 -9.28
CA CYS A 129 27.14 38.04 -9.03
C CYS A 129 27.55 36.58 -8.82
N THR A 130 28.14 35.98 -9.84
CA THR A 130 29.26 35.06 -9.64
C THR A 130 30.35 35.79 -8.85
N PRO A 131 31.05 35.12 -7.93
CA PRO A 131 32.47 35.41 -7.80
C PRO A 131 33.32 34.13 -7.79
N THR A 132 34.37 34.25 -8.59
CA THR A 132 35.60 33.48 -8.56
C THR A 132 36.35 33.67 -7.23
N ASP A 133 36.95 32.58 -6.76
CA ASP A 133 38.22 32.44 -6.02
C ASP A 133 38.78 33.66 -5.24
N GLY A 134 38.93 33.47 -3.93
CA GLY A 134 39.73 34.36 -3.07
C GLY A 134 39.23 34.46 -1.62
N ALA A 135 39.89 33.72 -0.72
CA ALA A 135 39.63 33.63 0.71
C ALA A 135 39.45 34.98 1.46
N ARG A 136 38.36 35.11 2.25
CA ARG A 136 38.33 35.57 3.66
C ARG A 136 36.89 35.64 4.22
N ALA A 137 36.57 34.73 5.15
CA ALA A 137 35.58 34.79 6.24
C ALA A 137 34.28 35.61 6.04
N GLN A 138 33.29 34.99 5.39
CA GLN A 138 31.88 35.33 5.52
C GLN A 138 31.19 34.07 6.06
N GLU A 139 31.04 33.93 7.37
CA GLU A 139 30.43 32.75 8.01
C GLU A 139 29.01 33.05 8.55
N GLY A 140 28.45 34.21 8.18
CA GLY A 140 27.23 34.75 8.82
C GLY A 140 25.99 34.87 7.93
N ASP A 141 26.14 34.97 6.61
CA ASP A 141 24.98 35.10 5.69
C ASP A 141 24.52 33.73 5.19
N ASP A 142 25.43 32.84 4.78
CA ASP A 142 25.07 31.48 4.35
C ASP A 142 24.32 30.68 5.44
N LEU A 143 24.63 30.98 6.71
CA LEU A 143 23.98 30.36 7.86
C LEU A 143 22.53 30.84 8.04
N LYS A 144 22.24 32.11 7.72
CA LYS A 144 20.90 32.68 7.82
C LYS A 144 20.02 32.22 6.66
N ASP A 145 20.57 32.20 5.45
CA ASP A 145 19.88 31.68 4.27
C ASP A 145 19.50 30.20 4.47
N GLY A 146 20.40 29.41 5.09
CA GLY A 146 20.11 28.02 5.46
C GLY A 146 19.00 27.87 6.51
N VAL A 147 18.92 28.78 7.49
CA VAL A 147 17.86 28.78 8.52
C VAL A 147 16.51 29.13 7.90
N GLU A 148 16.46 30.12 7.00
CA GLU A 148 15.22 30.49 6.29
C GLU A 148 14.70 29.31 5.46
N LEU A 149 15.57 28.64 4.71
CA LEU A 149 15.20 27.45 3.92
C LEU A 149 14.70 26.28 4.78
N LEU A 150 15.30 26.05 5.96
CA LEU A 150 14.79 25.03 6.89
C LEU A 150 13.41 25.38 7.43
N LEU A 151 13.11 26.66 7.66
CA LEU A 151 11.77 27.09 8.10
C LEU A 151 10.73 26.99 6.99
N GLU A 152 11.13 27.18 5.72
CA GLU A 152 10.29 26.93 4.56
C GLU A 152 9.95 25.44 4.40
N MET A 153 10.93 24.56 4.58
CA MET A 153 10.75 23.11 4.45
C MET A 153 10.04 22.47 5.64
N PHE A 154 10.21 23.04 6.84
CA PHE A 154 9.60 22.54 8.07
C PHE A 154 8.77 23.63 8.76
N PRO A 155 7.49 23.82 8.38
CA PRO A 155 6.62 24.83 9.00
C PRO A 155 6.37 24.65 10.51
N ALA A 156 6.62 23.45 11.04
CA ALA A 156 6.53 23.15 12.47
C ALA A 156 7.87 23.37 13.22
N CYS A 157 8.97 23.59 12.50
CA CYS A 157 10.28 23.87 13.08
C CYS A 157 10.33 25.33 13.56
N THR A 158 10.97 25.54 14.71
CA THR A 158 11.19 26.90 15.24
C THR A 158 12.55 27.43 14.80
N MET A 159 12.70 28.76 14.76
CA MET A 159 13.95 29.42 14.36
C MET A 159 15.16 28.91 15.17
N SER A 160 15.02 28.77 16.48
CA SER A 160 16.08 28.29 17.37
C SER A 160 16.46 26.82 17.11
N GLN A 161 15.51 26.01 16.64
CA GLN A 161 15.75 24.61 16.28
C GLN A 161 16.51 24.51 14.96
N ALA A 162 16.13 25.30 13.95
CA ALA A 162 16.83 25.38 12.68
C ALA A 162 18.28 25.87 12.86
N GLU A 163 18.48 26.94 13.64
CA GLU A 163 19.82 27.44 13.98
C GLU A 163 20.66 26.38 14.71
N LYS A 164 20.06 25.67 15.67
CA LYS A 164 20.74 24.59 16.40
C LYS A 164 21.11 23.43 15.48
N ALA A 165 20.21 23.02 14.58
CA ALA A 165 20.47 21.95 13.62
C ALA A 165 21.62 22.33 12.68
N LEU A 166 21.60 23.55 12.13
CA LEU A 166 22.67 24.06 11.27
C LEU A 166 24.00 24.17 12.02
N ALA A 167 23.98 24.61 13.27
CA ALA A 167 25.17 24.70 14.11
C ALA A 167 25.76 23.31 14.43
N MET A 168 24.92 22.30 14.69
CA MET A 168 25.36 20.92 14.90
C MET A 168 25.89 20.27 13.61
N ALA A 169 25.32 20.64 12.47
CA ALA A 169 25.73 20.19 11.14
C ALA A 169 26.90 21.02 10.55
N LEU A 170 27.46 21.96 11.31
CA LEU A 170 28.55 22.85 10.87
C LEU A 170 28.25 23.58 9.54
N GLY A 171 26.99 23.98 9.35
CA GLY A 171 26.51 24.66 8.14
C GLY A 171 26.09 23.75 6.99
N ASN A 172 26.15 22.42 7.14
CA ASN A 172 25.63 21.49 6.14
C ASN A 172 24.10 21.36 6.24
N LEU A 173 23.39 21.80 5.20
CA LEU A 173 21.93 21.79 5.16
C LEU A 173 21.34 20.37 5.19
N GLU A 174 21.91 19.43 4.42
CA GLU A 174 21.43 18.05 4.33
C GLU A 174 21.51 17.33 5.67
N GLU A 175 22.64 17.47 6.36
CA GLU A 175 22.82 16.93 7.71
C GLU A 175 21.88 17.61 8.73
N ALA A 176 21.64 18.92 8.59
CA ALA A 176 20.69 19.63 9.44
C ALA A 176 19.24 19.17 9.21
N VAL A 177 18.86 18.90 7.96
CA VAL A 177 17.57 18.29 7.58
C VAL A 177 17.42 16.93 8.24
N GLN A 178 18.44 16.06 8.12
CA GLN A 178 18.43 14.74 8.75
C GLN A 178 18.31 14.84 10.28
N LEU A 179 18.98 15.80 10.92
CA LEU A 179 18.90 16.04 12.36
C LEU A 179 17.51 16.51 12.82
N ILE A 180 16.81 17.28 11.99
CA ILE A 180 15.43 17.74 12.26
C ILE A 180 14.43 16.59 12.06
N VAL A 181 14.58 15.79 11.00
CA VAL A 181 13.69 14.65 10.68
C VAL A 181 13.85 13.51 11.70
N GLU A 182 15.08 13.18 12.10
CA GLU A 182 15.35 12.12 13.06
C GLU A 182 15.11 12.53 14.53
N GLU A 183 14.57 13.74 14.78
CA GLU A 183 14.28 14.29 16.12
C GLU A 183 15.51 14.27 17.05
N LYS A 184 16.72 14.44 16.51
CA LYS A 184 17.95 14.53 17.34
C LYS A 184 18.11 15.89 18.01
N VAL A 185 17.26 16.85 17.64
CA VAL A 185 16.99 18.07 18.41
C VAL A 185 15.65 17.85 19.12
N GLU A 186 15.69 17.46 20.40
CA GLU A 186 14.49 17.26 21.24
C GLU A 186 13.49 18.41 21.08
N ILE A 187 12.35 18.13 20.42
CA ILE A 187 11.16 18.99 20.46
C ILE A 187 10.38 18.55 21.71
N SER A 188 10.79 19.02 22.89
CA SER A 188 9.96 18.86 24.08
C SER A 188 9.25 20.18 24.37
N PRO A 189 7.92 20.26 24.21
CA PRO A 189 7.16 21.34 24.82
C PRO A 189 7.10 21.07 26.33
N ALA A 190 7.77 21.91 27.10
CA ALA A 190 7.51 22.17 28.51
C ALA A 190 7.29 20.95 29.44
N GLY A 191 8.37 20.51 30.09
CA GLY A 191 8.33 20.07 31.49
C GLY A 191 7.92 18.61 31.76
N ALA A 192 8.89 17.70 31.75
CA ALA A 192 8.85 16.52 32.63
C ALA A 192 10.27 16.17 33.07
N SER A 193 10.39 15.83 34.35
CA SER A 193 11.62 15.77 35.13
C SER A 193 12.68 14.81 34.58
N VAL A 194 13.91 15.31 34.52
CA VAL A 194 15.16 14.54 34.50
C VAL A 194 15.21 13.63 35.74
N LYS A 195 14.86 12.35 35.58
CA LYS A 195 15.28 11.24 36.44
C LYS A 195 14.82 9.90 35.84
N GLU A 196 15.47 9.46 34.77
CA GLU A 196 15.69 8.02 34.63
C GLU A 196 17.08 7.77 34.06
N LEU A 197 17.91 7.23 34.95
CA LEU A 197 19.29 6.85 34.70
C LEU A 197 19.38 5.94 33.48
N ALA A 198 20.42 6.20 32.68
CA ALA A 198 21.22 5.21 31.98
C ALA A 198 21.02 3.76 32.49
N ARG A 199 20.15 3.01 31.81
CA ARG A 199 20.33 1.55 31.73
C ARG A 199 21.15 1.27 30.48
N PRO A 200 22.20 0.43 30.55
CA PRO A 200 22.80 -0.09 29.34
C PRO A 200 21.69 -0.79 28.55
N ARG A 201 21.51 -0.41 27.27
CA ARG A 201 20.62 -1.11 26.35
C ARG A 201 21.16 -2.53 26.16
N ARG A 202 20.88 -3.44 27.10
CA ARG A 202 20.86 -4.87 26.81
C ARG A 202 19.77 -5.06 25.77
N ALA A 203 20.04 -5.87 24.75
CA ALA A 203 19.00 -6.34 23.85
C ALA A 203 17.84 -6.86 24.72
N PRO A 204 16.62 -6.32 24.57
CA PRO A 204 15.49 -6.76 25.37
C PRO A 204 15.35 -8.27 25.20
N ASN A 205 15.12 -8.98 26.30
CA ASN A 205 14.84 -10.41 26.25
C ASN A 205 13.67 -10.62 25.26
N HIS A 206 13.68 -11.68 24.46
CA HIS A 206 12.62 -11.95 23.48
C HIS A 206 11.22 -11.87 24.12
N GLU A 207 11.07 -12.31 25.37
CA GLU A 207 9.79 -12.25 26.07
C GLU A 207 9.41 -10.82 26.50
N GLU A 208 10.38 -9.98 26.84
CA GLU A 208 10.16 -8.55 27.15
C GLU A 208 9.84 -7.77 25.88
N LEU A 209 10.55 -8.04 24.79
CA LEU A 209 10.29 -7.41 23.49
C LEU A 209 8.90 -7.78 22.98
N LYS A 210 8.53 -9.06 23.09
CA LYS A 210 7.19 -9.55 22.77
C LYS A 210 6.13 -8.84 23.60
N GLN A 211 6.33 -8.67 24.90
CA GLN A 211 5.39 -7.93 25.76
C GLN A 211 5.27 -6.45 25.36
N VAL A 212 6.38 -5.79 25.03
CA VAL A 212 6.36 -4.38 24.58
C VAL A 212 5.63 -4.24 23.24
N ILE A 213 5.91 -5.12 22.27
CA ILE A 213 5.24 -5.14 20.97
C ILE A 213 3.75 -5.40 21.17
N LEU A 214 3.40 -6.40 21.98
CA LEU A 214 2.02 -6.74 22.25
C LEU A 214 1.31 -5.58 22.97
N GLN A 215 1.89 -4.98 24.01
CA GLN A 215 1.28 -3.84 24.69
C GLN A 215 1.12 -2.60 23.78
N LYS A 216 2.07 -2.37 22.88
CA LYS A 216 2.07 -1.19 22.00
C LYS A 216 1.10 -1.34 20.82
N TYR A 217 0.98 -2.53 20.26
CA TYR A 217 0.24 -2.77 19.02
C TYR A 217 -1.03 -3.63 19.19
N MET A 218 -1.19 -4.32 20.32
CA MET A 218 -2.39 -5.10 20.59
C MET A 218 -3.46 -4.20 21.20
N MET A 219 -4.39 -3.74 20.37
CA MET A 219 -5.65 -3.15 20.82
C MET A 219 -6.57 -4.29 21.30
N VAL A 220 -6.39 -4.76 22.53
CA VAL A 220 -7.34 -5.71 23.13
C VAL A 220 -8.53 -4.94 23.65
N ASP A 221 -9.68 -5.07 22.97
CA ASP A 221 -10.95 -4.67 23.57
C ASP A 221 -11.32 -5.66 24.68
N SER A 222 -10.75 -5.40 25.85
CA SER A 222 -10.97 -6.20 27.07
C SER A 222 -12.43 -6.18 27.51
N ALA A 223 -13.26 -5.25 26.99
CA ALA A 223 -14.68 -5.17 27.29
C ALA A 223 -15.51 -6.12 26.42
N ASP A 224 -15.07 -6.42 25.19
CA ASP A 224 -15.76 -7.35 24.30
C ASP A 224 -15.40 -8.81 24.61
N ASP A 225 -14.17 -9.08 25.04
CA ASP A 225 -13.75 -10.41 25.51
C ASP A 225 -14.56 -10.91 26.72
N GLN A 226 -15.06 -10.01 27.56
CA GLN A 226 -15.94 -10.35 28.69
C GLN A 226 -17.38 -10.63 28.26
N LYS A 227 -17.78 -10.26 27.05
CA LYS A 227 -19.12 -10.53 26.51
C LYS A 227 -19.10 -11.85 25.77
N THR A 228 -19.30 -12.95 26.51
CA THR A 228 -19.57 -14.24 25.86
C THR A 228 -20.92 -14.18 25.15
N HIS A 229 -20.92 -14.06 23.82
CA HIS A 229 -22.13 -14.21 23.00
C HIS A 229 -22.67 -15.64 23.16
N ARG A 230 -23.73 -15.79 23.96
CA ARG A 230 -24.47 -17.04 24.08
C ARG A 230 -25.68 -16.97 23.15
N PRO A 231 -25.61 -17.56 21.95
CA PRO A 231 -26.78 -17.63 21.08
C PRO A 231 -27.91 -18.32 21.85
N ALA A 232 -29.11 -17.74 21.77
CA ALA A 232 -30.27 -18.32 22.42
C ALA A 232 -30.45 -19.77 21.94
N PRO A 233 -30.71 -20.72 22.85
CA PRO A 233 -30.91 -22.11 22.47
C PRO A 233 -32.02 -22.20 21.41
N PRO A 234 -31.89 -23.07 20.40
CA PRO A 234 -32.92 -23.26 19.39
C PRO A 234 -34.26 -23.45 20.07
N LYS A 235 -35.25 -22.61 19.73
CA LYS A 235 -36.61 -22.73 20.26
C LYS A 235 -37.09 -24.14 19.95
N GLU A 236 -37.37 -24.95 20.98
CA GLU A 236 -37.97 -26.27 20.78
C GLU A 236 -39.29 -26.06 20.03
N ALA A 237 -39.33 -26.50 18.77
CA ALA A 237 -40.55 -26.44 17.99
C ALA A 237 -41.63 -27.25 18.73
N PRO A 238 -42.86 -26.72 18.86
CA PRO A 238 -43.94 -27.43 19.51
C PRO A 238 -44.11 -28.78 18.80
N LYS A 239 -43.81 -29.86 19.52
CA LYS A 239 -43.88 -31.22 19.00
C LYS A 239 -45.28 -31.40 18.43
N LYS A 240 -45.39 -31.66 17.12
CA LYS A 240 -46.67 -31.96 16.49
C LYS A 240 -47.14 -33.30 17.04
N LEU A 241 -48.03 -33.26 18.02
CA LEU A 241 -48.62 -34.43 18.69
C LEU A 241 -49.72 -35.10 17.85
N ILE A 242 -49.84 -34.70 16.57
CA ILE A 242 -50.82 -35.22 15.64
C ILE A 242 -50.35 -36.59 15.15
N ARG A 243 -51.09 -37.64 15.48
CA ARG A 243 -50.86 -39.00 15.00
C ARG A 243 -52.01 -39.41 14.07
N TYR A 244 -51.67 -40.16 13.02
CA TYR A 244 -52.63 -40.68 12.04
C TYR A 244 -52.65 -42.21 12.09
N ILE A 245 -53.84 -42.79 11.92
CA ILE A 245 -54.07 -44.21 11.63
C ILE A 245 -55.10 -44.24 10.51
N ASP A 246 -54.86 -45.02 9.45
CA ASP A 246 -55.72 -45.11 8.26
C ASP A 246 -56.11 -43.74 7.66
N ASN A 247 -55.14 -42.84 7.53
CA ASN A 247 -55.30 -41.46 7.05
C ASN A 247 -56.27 -40.60 7.89
N GLN A 248 -56.66 -41.05 9.08
CA GLN A 248 -57.52 -40.32 10.01
C GLN A 248 -56.73 -39.83 11.23
N VAL A 249 -56.99 -38.59 11.66
CA VAL A 249 -56.36 -38.01 12.86
C VAL A 249 -56.86 -38.75 14.10
N VAL A 250 -55.96 -39.43 14.81
CA VAL A 250 -56.30 -40.20 16.00
C VAL A 250 -55.91 -39.49 17.30
N SER A 251 -54.72 -38.92 17.40
CA SER A 251 -54.28 -38.16 18.58
C SER A 251 -53.91 -36.76 18.14
N THR A 252 -54.32 -35.74 18.90
CA THR A 252 -53.88 -34.34 18.72
C THR A 252 -53.08 -33.83 19.92
N LYS A 253 -53.06 -34.58 21.03
CA LYS A 253 -52.50 -34.21 22.33
C LYS A 253 -51.41 -35.16 22.86
N GLY A 254 -51.02 -36.16 22.07
CA GLY A 254 -49.85 -36.99 22.38
C GLY A 254 -50.14 -38.26 23.18
N GLU A 255 -51.43 -38.62 23.30
CA GLU A 255 -51.89 -39.82 23.98
C GLU A 255 -51.19 -41.07 23.41
N ARG A 256 -50.86 -42.02 24.29
CA ARG A 256 -50.09 -43.23 23.95
C ARG A 256 -50.96 -44.32 23.31
N TYR A 257 -52.25 -44.33 23.62
CA TYR A 257 -53.19 -45.35 23.16
C TYR A 257 -54.53 -44.69 22.79
N LYS A 258 -55.19 -45.21 21.75
CA LYS A 258 -56.55 -44.84 21.37
C LYS A 258 -57.31 -46.11 21.03
N ASP A 259 -58.45 -46.30 21.69
CA ASP A 259 -59.33 -47.42 21.37
C ASP A 259 -60.04 -47.16 20.05
N ILE A 260 -59.69 -47.95 19.03
CA ILE A 260 -60.34 -47.92 17.72
C ILE A 260 -61.49 -48.93 17.76
N LYS A 261 -62.71 -48.42 17.89
CA LYS A 261 -63.90 -49.24 17.66
C LYS A 261 -64.00 -49.49 16.16
N LYS A 262 -63.86 -50.75 15.75
CA LYS A 262 -64.16 -51.15 14.37
C LYS A 262 -65.61 -50.73 14.07
N PRO A 263 -65.89 -50.03 12.97
CA PRO A 263 -67.27 -49.77 12.60
C PRO A 263 -67.95 -51.14 12.42
N GLU A 264 -68.96 -51.41 13.25
CA GLU A 264 -69.78 -52.62 13.08
C GLU A 264 -70.28 -52.63 11.63
N SER A 265 -70.03 -53.72 10.92
CA SER A 265 -70.44 -53.85 9.53
C SER A 265 -71.95 -53.66 9.45
N GLU A 266 -72.40 -52.88 8.47
CA GLU A 266 -73.82 -52.56 8.27
C GLU A 266 -74.69 -53.83 8.13
N GLU A 267 -74.08 -54.97 7.78
CA GLU A 267 -74.67 -56.31 7.75
C GLU A 267 -75.20 -56.79 9.12
N MET A 268 -74.51 -56.46 10.22
CA MET A 268 -74.95 -56.87 11.57
C MET A 268 -76.24 -56.15 11.98
N LYS A 269 -76.49 -54.95 11.46
CA LYS A 269 -77.73 -54.18 11.71
C LYS A 269 -78.92 -54.71 10.90
N ARG A 270 -78.69 -55.31 9.73
CA ARG A 270 -79.76 -55.86 8.87
C ARG A 270 -80.28 -57.22 9.34
N THR A 271 -79.54 -57.92 10.19
CA THR A 271 -79.91 -59.25 10.68
C THR A 271 -80.81 -59.19 11.92
N TYR A 272 -81.24 -58.00 12.34
CA TYR A 272 -82.21 -57.84 13.43
C TYR A 272 -83.62 -58.22 12.95
N ILE A 273 -83.90 -59.53 12.91
CA ILE A 273 -85.24 -60.05 12.65
C ILE A 273 -86.03 -59.96 13.96
N SER A 274 -86.97 -59.01 14.02
CA SER A 274 -87.90 -58.89 15.14
C SER A 274 -88.96 -59.99 15.06
N LEU A 275 -88.71 -61.13 15.72
CA LEU A 275 -89.71 -62.19 15.85
C LEU A 275 -90.83 -61.70 16.78
N LYS A 276 -92.01 -61.47 16.21
CA LYS A 276 -93.21 -61.19 17.02
C LYS A 276 -93.62 -62.45 17.79
N PRO A 277 -93.99 -62.35 19.08
CA PRO A 277 -94.49 -63.50 19.83
C PRO A 277 -95.79 -64.03 19.22
N ALA A 278 -95.92 -65.36 19.13
CA ALA A 278 -97.12 -66.04 18.66
C ALA A 278 -98.27 -65.80 19.65
N ARG A 279 -99.44 -65.38 19.14
CA ARG A 279 -100.65 -65.19 19.95
C ARG A 279 -101.20 -66.56 20.36
N LYS A 280 -101.48 -66.73 21.67
CA LYS A 280 -102.43 -67.72 22.19
C LYS A 280 -103.80 -67.06 22.34
#